data_AF-A0AA37LL28-F1
#
_entry.id   AF-A0AA37LL28-F1
#
_cell.length_a   1.000
_cell.length_b   1.000
_cell.length_c   1.000
_cell.angle_alpha   90.00
_cell.angle_beta   90.00
_cell.angle_gamma   90.00
#
_symmetry.space_group_name_H-M   'P 1'
#
loop_
_entity.id
_entity.type
_entity.pdbx_description
1 polymer ?
#
loop_
_entity_poly.entity_id
_entity_poly.type
_entity_poly.pdbx_seq_one_letter_code
_entity_poly.pdbx_strand_id
1 'polypeptide(L)'
;MDNAYCGGGDTIEGVKDANVLISNEALGQVKVAIFMGDPRYVAGLPYEVGTCKTQGCPNGGNIKSFCDSADPFCCNGNDPVAHLQYPSIYGDQIKQFVSDKLK
;
A
#
# COMPACT_ATOMS: atom_id res chain seq x y z
N MET A 1 2.84 6.63 -2.02
CA MET A 1 2.89 6.94 -3.48
C MET A 1 2.07 5.87 -4.19
N ASP A 2 0.76 6.01 -4.05
CA ASP A 2 -0.25 5.06 -4.50
C ASP A 2 -1.21 5.69 -5.52
N ASN A 3 -1.37 7.02 -5.51
CA ASN A 3 -2.29 7.79 -6.40
C ASN A 3 -2.27 7.34 -7.87
N ALA A 4 -1.09 7.08 -8.44
CA ALA A 4 -1.00 6.66 -9.84
C ALA A 4 -1.67 5.30 -10.10
N TYR A 5 -1.71 4.43 -9.09
CA TYR A 5 -2.23 3.06 -9.10
C TYR A 5 -3.65 2.92 -8.49
N CYS A 6 -3.96 3.79 -7.51
CA CYS A 6 -5.15 3.73 -6.66
C CYS A 6 -6.09 4.95 -6.82
N GLY A 7 -5.63 6.03 -7.44
CA GLY A 7 -6.35 7.30 -7.52
C GLY A 7 -6.39 8.04 -6.18
N GLY A 8 -7.32 8.99 -6.05
CA GLY A 8 -7.63 9.65 -4.77
C GLY A 8 -6.82 10.92 -4.42
N GLY A 9 -5.93 11.40 -5.28
CA GLY A 9 -5.26 12.70 -5.15
C GLY A 9 -4.34 12.86 -3.94
N ASP A 10 -3.73 14.03 -3.80
CA ASP A 10 -2.89 14.40 -2.65
C ASP A 10 -3.09 15.88 -2.31
N THR A 11 -3.86 16.16 -1.25
CA THR A 11 -4.10 17.54 -0.83
C THR A 11 -2.91 18.17 -0.10
N ILE A 12 -1.96 17.38 0.39
CA ILE A 12 -0.73 17.88 1.03
C ILE A 12 0.24 18.35 -0.06
N GLU A 13 0.42 17.53 -1.10
CA GLU A 13 1.27 17.83 -2.27
C GLU A 13 0.54 18.66 -3.36
N GLY A 14 -0.70 19.09 -3.12
CA GLY A 14 -1.49 19.94 -4.02
C GLY A 14 -2.05 19.25 -5.27
N VAL A 15 -1.91 17.92 -5.39
CA VAL A 15 -2.46 17.10 -6.48
C VAL A 15 -3.97 16.93 -6.30
N LYS A 16 -4.75 17.72 -7.05
CA LYS A 16 -6.23 17.66 -7.01
C LYS A 16 -6.84 16.55 -7.86
N ASP A 17 -6.05 15.94 -8.75
CA ASP A 17 -6.54 14.88 -9.62
C ASP A 17 -6.69 13.57 -8.82
N ALA A 18 -7.92 13.07 -8.75
CA ALA A 18 -8.25 11.83 -8.06
C ALA A 18 -8.31 10.61 -8.99
N ASN A 19 -8.06 10.77 -10.30
CA ASN A 19 -8.06 9.67 -11.25
C ASN A 19 -6.86 8.73 -11.05
N VAL A 20 -7.05 7.46 -11.40
CA VAL A 20 -5.94 6.52 -11.55
C VAL A 20 -5.16 6.91 -12.82
N LEU A 21 -3.85 7.13 -12.69
CA LEU A 21 -3.01 7.67 -13.78
C LEU A 21 -2.40 6.56 -14.66
N ILE A 22 -2.26 5.35 -14.13
CA ILE A 22 -1.84 4.17 -14.91
C ILE A 22 -3.05 3.67 -15.70
N SER A 23 -2.88 3.41 -17.00
CA SER A 23 -3.97 2.95 -17.87
C SER A 23 -4.48 1.56 -17.46
N ASN A 24 -5.74 1.25 -17.77
CA ASN A 24 -6.36 -0.04 -17.44
C ASN A 24 -5.60 -1.24 -18.04
N GLU A 25 -5.03 -1.07 -19.23
CA GLU A 25 -4.22 -2.09 -19.91
C GLU A 25 -2.94 -2.38 -19.12
N ALA A 26 -2.26 -1.33 -18.63
CA ALA A 26 -1.06 -1.45 -17.83
C ALA A 26 -1.35 -2.02 -16.43
N LEU A 27 -2.45 -1.58 -15.78
CA LEU A 27 -2.93 -2.17 -14.52
C LEU A 27 -3.21 -3.67 -14.67
N GLY A 28 -3.82 -4.11 -15.79
CA GLY A 28 -4.04 -5.52 -16.10
C GLY A 28 -2.76 -6.36 -16.27
N GLN A 29 -1.62 -5.72 -16.53
CA GLN A 29 -0.31 -6.41 -16.56
C GLN A 29 0.33 -6.52 -15.18
N VAL A 30 0.00 -5.65 -14.21
CA VAL A 30 0.55 -5.73 -12.86
C VAL A 30 0.03 -6.98 -12.15
N LYS A 31 0.93 -7.92 -11.87
CA LYS A 31 0.58 -9.17 -11.17
C LYS A 31 0.65 -9.02 -9.64
N VAL A 32 1.48 -8.10 -9.17
CA VAL A 32 1.73 -7.82 -7.75
C VAL A 32 2.07 -6.34 -7.57
N ALA A 33 1.50 -5.71 -6.54
CA ALA A 33 2.00 -4.45 -5.98
C ALA A 33 2.28 -4.65 -4.48
N ILE A 34 3.44 -4.20 -4.00
CA ILE A 34 3.83 -4.24 -2.59
C ILE A 34 4.07 -2.81 -2.12
N PHE A 35 3.36 -2.38 -1.08
CA PHE A 35 3.55 -1.08 -0.44
C PHE A 35 3.96 -1.31 1.02
N MET A 36 4.96 -0.56 1.50
CA MET A 36 5.47 -0.64 2.87
C MET A 36 5.48 0.77 3.45
N GLY A 37 4.87 0.96 4.62
CA GLY A 37 4.83 2.26 5.28
C GLY A 37 4.15 3.34 4.44
N ASP A 38 3.19 2.99 3.58
CA ASP A 38 2.54 3.96 2.71
C ASP A 38 1.75 4.99 3.55
N PRO A 39 2.05 6.30 3.46
CA PRO A 39 1.33 7.33 4.21
C PRO A 39 -0.19 7.34 3.99
N ARG A 40 -0.65 6.68 2.92
CA ARG A 40 -2.07 6.51 2.59
C ARG A 40 -2.62 5.11 2.94
N TYR A 41 -2.09 4.46 3.97
CA TYR A 41 -2.20 3.01 4.22
C TYR A 41 -3.57 2.33 4.05
N VAL A 42 -4.62 2.77 4.78
CA VAL A 42 -5.96 2.14 4.88
C VAL A 42 -6.05 0.86 5.73
N ALA A 43 -7.14 0.65 6.48
CA ALA A 43 -7.51 -0.72 6.84
C ALA A 43 -9.00 -1.01 6.84
N GLY A 44 -9.32 -2.21 6.39
CA GLY A 44 -10.67 -2.76 6.26
C GLY A 44 -10.86 -3.52 4.95
N LEU A 45 -9.87 -3.48 4.06
CA LEU A 45 -9.90 -4.06 2.73
C LEU A 45 -9.02 -5.33 2.67
N PRO A 46 -9.37 -6.32 1.82
CA PRO A 46 -8.83 -7.68 1.92
C PRO A 46 -7.34 -7.83 1.56
N TYR A 47 -6.70 -6.75 1.12
CA TYR A 47 -5.30 -6.72 0.70
C TYR A 47 -4.36 -6.06 1.72
N GLU A 48 -4.89 -5.34 2.70
CA GLU A 48 -4.07 -4.75 3.77
C GLU A 48 -3.57 -5.81 4.76
N VAL A 49 -2.38 -5.56 5.31
CA VAL A 49 -1.73 -6.38 6.34
C VAL A 49 -1.09 -5.42 7.35
N GLY A 50 -1.33 -5.64 8.64
CA GLY A 50 -0.88 -4.74 9.70
C GLY A 50 -2.01 -4.35 10.67
N THR A 51 -1.73 -3.40 11.56
CA THR A 51 -2.64 -3.05 12.68
C THR A 51 -3.25 -1.64 12.60
N CYS A 52 -2.84 -0.80 11.65
CA CYS A 52 -3.39 0.55 11.46
C CYS A 52 -4.81 0.53 10.83
N LYS A 53 -5.54 1.67 10.71
CA LYS A 53 -6.90 1.76 10.09
C LYS A 53 -7.29 3.12 9.46
N THR A 54 -7.35 3.23 8.12
CA THR A 54 -7.94 4.37 7.33
C THR A 54 -8.77 3.92 6.08
N GLN A 55 -8.73 4.57 4.88
CA GLN A 55 -9.84 4.60 3.87
C GLN A 55 -9.94 3.61 2.65
N GLY A 56 -9.28 3.77 1.47
CA GLY A 56 -9.31 2.72 0.40
C GLY A 56 -8.66 2.92 -1.00
N CYS A 57 -8.10 1.83 -1.58
CA CYS A 57 -7.69 1.66 -3.00
C CYS A 57 -8.61 0.66 -3.78
N PRO A 58 -9.09 1.00 -5.00
CA PRO A 58 -10.05 0.18 -5.75
C PRO A 58 -9.44 -1.07 -6.42
N ASN A 59 -8.14 -1.05 -6.76
CA ASN A 59 -7.45 -2.13 -7.51
C ASN A 59 -6.90 -3.26 -6.61
N GLY A 60 -7.56 -3.52 -5.48
CA GLY A 60 -7.00 -4.25 -4.35
C GLY A 60 -6.51 -5.70 -4.57
N GLY A 61 -7.05 -6.43 -5.55
CA GLY A 61 -6.90 -7.89 -5.65
C GLY A 61 -5.48 -8.43 -5.84
N ASN A 62 -4.52 -7.57 -6.23
CA ASN A 62 -3.11 -7.90 -6.43
C ASN A 62 -2.14 -7.10 -5.53
N ILE A 63 -2.67 -6.34 -4.57
CA ILE A 63 -1.89 -5.51 -3.65
C ILE A 63 -1.56 -6.30 -2.37
N LYS A 64 -0.42 -6.01 -1.75
CA LYS A 64 -0.21 -6.14 -0.30
C LYS A 64 0.37 -4.84 0.24
N SER A 65 -0.40 -4.15 1.06
CA SER A 65 0.01 -2.92 1.76
C SER A 65 0.32 -3.25 3.21
N PHE A 66 1.49 -2.85 3.71
CA PHE A 66 2.00 -3.14 5.05
C PHE A 66 2.14 -1.85 5.88
N CYS A 67 1.47 -1.79 7.03
CA CYS A 67 1.58 -0.68 7.98
C CYS A 67 1.26 -1.11 9.41
N ASP A 68 2.20 -0.88 10.32
CA ASP A 68 2.04 -1.18 11.74
C ASP A 68 1.69 0.07 12.54
N SER A 69 0.90 -0.10 13.60
CA SER A 69 0.41 1.00 14.45
C SER A 69 1.51 1.85 15.14
N ALA A 70 2.75 1.38 15.15
CA ALA A 70 3.90 2.11 15.70
C ALA A 70 4.50 3.12 14.71
N ASP A 71 4.27 2.95 13.41
CA ASP A 71 4.79 3.81 12.34
C ASP A 71 4.07 5.19 12.34
N PRO A 72 4.81 6.31 12.41
CA PRO A 72 4.27 7.67 12.46
C PRO A 72 3.92 8.27 11.08
N PHE A 73 4.22 7.56 9.99
CA PHE A 73 4.01 8.05 8.62
C PHE A 73 2.79 7.39 7.97
N CYS A 74 2.69 6.06 8.06
CA CYS A 74 1.53 5.30 7.55
C CYS A 74 0.39 5.19 8.57
N CYS A 75 0.70 5.45 9.84
CA CYS A 75 -0.26 5.46 10.93
C CYS A 75 -0.02 6.65 11.87
N ASN A 76 -0.81 6.71 12.94
CA ASN A 76 -0.68 7.70 14.02
C ASN A 76 0.31 7.23 15.11
N GLY A 77 1.35 6.50 14.71
CA GLY A 77 2.38 5.99 15.61
C GLY A 77 3.40 7.08 16.03
N ASN A 78 4.49 6.66 16.65
CA ASN A 78 5.57 7.54 17.09
C ASN A 78 6.97 6.93 16.99
N ASP A 79 7.12 5.73 16.41
CA ASP A 79 8.39 5.06 16.23
C ASP A 79 8.81 5.05 14.75
N PRO A 80 9.70 5.96 14.32
CA PRO A 80 10.20 5.98 12.95
C PRO A 80 11.09 4.75 12.61
N VAL A 81 11.50 3.95 13.59
CA VAL A 81 12.24 2.69 13.34
C VAL A 81 11.29 1.62 12.80
N ALA A 82 10.05 1.56 13.28
CA ALA A 82 9.03 0.61 12.79
C ALA A 82 8.83 0.75 11.27
N HIS A 83 8.82 1.98 10.75
CA HIS A 83 8.72 2.28 9.32
C HIS A 83 9.83 1.63 8.47
N LEU A 84 11.03 1.50 9.02
CA LEU A 84 12.20 0.95 8.32
C LEU A 84 12.27 -0.59 8.41
N GLN A 85 11.46 -1.22 9.27
CA GLN A 85 11.58 -2.64 9.59
C GLN A 85 10.70 -3.56 8.72
N TYR A 86 9.76 -3.03 7.93
CA TYR A 86 8.86 -3.86 7.09
C TYR A 86 9.55 -4.91 6.20
N PRO A 87 10.71 -4.66 5.54
CA PRO A 87 11.41 -5.70 4.79
C PRO A 87 11.90 -6.87 5.65
N SER A 88 12.24 -6.59 6.93
CA SER A 88 12.70 -7.58 7.90
C SER A 88 11.53 -8.36 8.52
N ILE A 89 10.44 -7.66 8.85
CA ILE A 89 9.26 -8.25 9.50
C ILE A 89 8.41 -9.05 8.51
N TYR A 90 8.14 -8.50 7.32
CA TYR A 90 7.19 -9.05 6.36
C TYR A 90 7.84 -9.68 5.12
N GLY A 91 9.17 -9.71 5.04
CA GLY A 91 9.91 -10.15 3.85
C GLY A 91 9.52 -11.53 3.31
N ASP A 92 9.31 -12.51 4.19
CA ASP A 92 8.91 -13.86 3.77
C ASP A 92 7.43 -13.96 3.35
N GLN A 93 6.54 -13.20 3.99
CA GLN A 93 5.15 -13.07 3.56
C GLN A 93 5.05 -12.43 2.17
N ILE A 94 5.90 -11.44 1.89
CA ILE A 94 6.00 -10.79 0.57
C ILE A 94 6.52 -11.77 -0.48
N LYS A 95 7.60 -12.51 -0.21
CA LYS A 95 8.12 -13.56 -1.12
C LYS A 95 7.04 -14.59 -1.45
N GLN A 96 6.27 -15.03 -0.45
CA GLN A 96 5.18 -15.99 -0.65
C GLN A 96 4.07 -15.39 -1.53
N PHE A 97 3.57 -14.20 -1.21
CA PHE A 97 2.52 -13.53 -2.00
C PHE A 97 2.95 -13.27 -3.45
N VAL A 98 4.19 -12.80 -3.65
CA VAL A 98 4.77 -12.62 -4.99
C VAL A 98 4.81 -13.95 -5.74
N SER A 99 5.29 -15.01 -5.09
CA SER A 99 5.38 -16.35 -5.70
C SER A 99 4.02 -16.92 -6.08
N ASP A 100 2.97 -16.69 -5.29
CA ASP A 100 1.62 -17.20 -5.57
C ASP A 100 0.86 -16.41 -6.64
N LYS A 101 1.30 -15.20 -6.97
CA LYS A 101 0.74 -14.34 -8.03
C LYS A 101 1.48 -14.44 -9.37
N LEU A 102 2.66 -15.07 -9.39
CA LEU A 102 3.49 -15.27 -10.58
C LEU A 102 3.48 -16.71 -11.12
N LYS A 103 2.71 -17.61 -10.47
CA LYS A 103 2.38 -18.96 -10.97
C LYS A 103 1.19 -18.91 -11.92
#